data_AF-A0A9K3L3H7-F1
#
_entry.id   AF-A0A9K3L3H7-F1
#
_cell.length_a   1.000
_cell.length_b   1.000
_cell.length_c   1.000
_cell.angle_alpha   90.00
_cell.angle_beta   90.00
_cell.angle_gamma   90.00
#
_symmetry.space_group_name_H-M   'P 1'
#
loop_
_entity.id
_entity.type
_entity.pdbx_description
1 polymer ?
#
loop_
_entity_poly.entity_id
_entity_poly.type
_entity_poly.pdbx_seq_one_letter_code
_entity_poly.pdbx_strand_id
1 'polypeptide(L)'
;MGSSLEKCSFVCHVLVFPIGLLLLIWVLVPDSILEEHVGLDYVPRKEYSVHVPVSALLLFLAAPLIYAGLNTTTVPKVDSMDTLQDNHTRRPKKPDGPNEGVAAFETNMTRTLPEICDLDPATLVWYHKR
;
A
#
# COMPACT_ATOMS: atom_id res chain seq x y z
N MET A 1 8.87 -0.34 16.64
CA MET A 1 8.69 -0.77 15.23
C MET A 1 9.49 0.15 14.29
N GLY A 2 10.78 0.39 14.57
CA GLY A 2 11.65 1.31 13.79
C GLY A 2 12.95 0.67 13.27
N SER A 3 13.38 -0.44 13.86
CA SER A 3 14.70 -1.05 13.59
C SER A 3 14.85 -1.64 12.19
N SER A 4 13.79 -2.13 11.54
CA SER A 4 13.89 -2.66 10.17
C SER A 4 14.00 -1.56 9.13
N LEU A 5 13.26 -0.45 9.31
CA LEU A 5 13.27 0.66 8.34
C LEU A 5 14.62 1.37 8.32
N GLU A 6 15.21 1.58 9.50
CA GLU A 6 16.54 2.19 9.65
C GLU A 6 17.62 1.36 8.95
N LYS A 7 17.56 0.03 9.10
CA LYS A 7 18.48 -0.91 8.42
C LYS A 7 18.31 -0.87 6.89
N CYS A 8 17.07 -0.88 6.40
CA CYS A 8 16.80 -0.83 4.96
C CYS A 8 17.29 0.48 4.34
N SER A 9 17.07 1.62 5.02
CA SER A 9 17.57 2.92 4.56
C SER A 9 19.09 2.95 4.47
N PHE A 10 19.78 2.42 5.49
CA PHE A 10 21.25 2.33 5.49
C PHE A 10 21.77 1.47 4.33
N VAL A 11 21.20 0.28 4.10
CA VAL A 11 21.62 -0.60 2.99
C VAL A 11 21.35 0.06 1.64
N CYS A 12 20.17 0.66 1.46
CA CYS A 12 19.87 1.42 0.24
C CYS A 12 20.86 2.57 0.04
N HIS A 13 21.21 3.31 1.08
CA HIS A 13 22.19 4.38 0.99
C HIS A 13 23.59 3.88 0.59
N VAL A 14 24.07 2.84 1.26
CA VAL A 14 25.39 2.23 0.99
C VAL A 14 25.46 1.60 -0.41
N LEU A 15 24.34 1.16 -0.99
CA LEU A 15 24.31 0.64 -2.36
C LEU A 15 24.14 1.75 -3.41
N VAL A 16 23.13 2.61 -3.24
CA VAL A 16 22.75 3.62 -4.24
C VAL A 16 23.81 4.71 -4.37
N PHE A 17 24.43 5.13 -3.25
CA PHE A 17 25.40 6.21 -3.27
C PHE A 17 26.67 5.89 -4.08
N PRO A 18 27.42 4.80 -3.82
CA PRO A 18 28.62 4.49 -4.59
C PRO A 18 28.30 4.10 -6.04
N ILE A 19 27.20 3.38 -6.28
CA ILE A 19 26.78 3.02 -7.65
C ILE A 19 26.42 4.28 -8.43
N GLY A 20 25.65 5.20 -7.82
CA GLY A 20 25.31 6.47 -8.44
C GLY A 20 26.53 7.35 -8.71
N LEU A 21 27.49 7.39 -7.77
CA LEU A 21 28.74 8.12 -7.95
C LEU A 21 29.61 7.52 -9.07
N LEU A 22 29.66 6.20 -9.18
CA LEU A 22 30.36 5.51 -10.27
C LEU A 22 29.71 5.82 -11.63
N LEU A 23 28.37 5.79 -11.72
CA LEU A 23 27.64 6.16 -12.94
C LEU A 23 27.84 7.63 -13.31
N LEU A 24 27.88 8.53 -12.32
CA LEU A 24 28.14 9.95 -12.53
C LEU A 24 29.55 10.18 -13.08
N ILE A 25 30.57 9.59 -12.44
CA ILE A 25 31.95 9.66 -12.92
C ILE A 25 32.03 9.10 -14.35
N TRP A 26 31.39 7.97 -14.63
CA TRP A 26 31.38 7.38 -15.97
C TRP A 26 30.82 8.30 -17.05
N VAL A 27 29.76 9.06 -16.73
CA VAL A 27 29.16 10.02 -17.67
C VAL A 27 30.03 11.28 -17.83
N LEU A 28 30.67 11.74 -16.75
CA LEU A 28 31.48 12.96 -16.77
C LEU A 28 32.84 12.79 -17.44
N VAL A 29 33.46 11.60 -17.34
CA VAL A 29 34.79 11.39 -17.89
C VAL A 29 34.71 11.26 -19.42
N PRO A 30 35.42 12.11 -20.19
CA PRO A 30 35.41 12.06 -21.66
C PRO A 30 36.17 10.84 -22.19
N ASP A 31 35.75 10.31 -23.34
CA ASP A 31 36.28 9.04 -23.90
C ASP A 31 37.78 9.14 -24.21
N SER A 32 38.26 10.32 -24.61
CA SER A 32 39.68 10.57 -24.85
C SER A 32 40.57 10.25 -23.65
N ILE A 33 40.09 10.48 -22.43
CA ILE A 33 40.86 10.16 -21.21
C ILE A 33 40.86 8.66 -20.94
N LEU A 34 39.78 7.95 -21.24
CA LEU A 34 39.70 6.49 -21.07
C LEU A 34 40.61 5.78 -22.08
N GLU A 35 40.61 6.24 -23.32
CA GLU A 35 41.43 5.67 -24.39
C GLU A 35 42.92 5.99 -24.17
N GLU A 36 43.28 7.24 -23.89
CA GLU A 36 44.69 7.67 -23.81
C GLU A 36 45.37 7.32 -22.48
N HIS A 37 44.65 7.40 -21.35
CA HIS A 37 45.27 7.24 -20.02
C HIS A 37 45.01 5.86 -19.40
N VAL A 38 43.91 5.20 -19.77
CA VAL A 38 43.52 3.90 -19.21
C VAL A 38 43.74 2.75 -20.21
N GLY A 39 43.91 3.07 -21.51
CA GLY A 39 44.15 2.07 -22.56
C GLY A 39 42.92 1.20 -22.84
N LEU A 40 41.72 1.69 -22.52
CA LEU A 40 40.47 0.98 -22.75
C LEU A 40 39.94 1.29 -24.16
N ASP A 41 40.27 0.42 -25.11
CA ASP A 41 39.91 0.57 -26.54
C ASP A 41 38.41 0.33 -26.82
N TYR A 42 37.70 -0.34 -25.90
CA TYR A 42 36.27 -0.62 -26.04
C TYR A 42 35.54 -0.44 -24.72
N VAL A 43 34.90 0.71 -24.58
CA VAL A 43 34.03 1.02 -23.44
C VAL A 43 32.55 0.97 -23.86
N PRO A 44 31.66 0.45 -23.00
CA PRO A 44 30.23 0.40 -23.30
C PRO A 44 29.67 1.82 -23.47
N ARG A 45 28.70 1.97 -24.40
CA ARG A 45 28.10 3.28 -24.71
C ARG A 45 27.60 3.99 -23.44
N LYS A 46 27.99 5.25 -23.26
CA LYS A 46 27.64 6.08 -22.09
C LYS A 46 26.13 6.25 -21.88
N GLU A 47 25.35 6.09 -22.94
CA GLU A 47 23.88 6.09 -22.92
C GLU A 47 23.30 5.13 -21.87
N TYR A 48 23.93 3.97 -21.67
CA TYR A 48 23.46 2.98 -20.70
C TYR A 48 23.50 3.49 -19.26
N SER A 49 24.47 4.35 -18.92
CA SER A 49 24.57 4.94 -17.59
C SER A 49 23.46 5.93 -17.27
N VAL A 50 22.79 6.47 -18.31
CA VAL A 50 21.62 7.34 -18.17
C VAL A 50 20.32 6.52 -18.20
N HIS A 51 20.26 5.46 -19.00
CA HIS A 51 19.09 4.58 -19.06
C HIS A 51 18.77 3.91 -17.71
N VAL A 52 19.77 3.51 -16.95
CA VAL A 52 19.60 2.89 -15.62
C VAL A 52 18.86 3.82 -14.63
N PRO A 53 19.33 5.04 -14.33
CA PRO A 53 18.63 5.92 -13.38
C PRO A 53 17.27 6.38 -13.92
N VAL A 54 17.14 6.61 -15.23
CA VAL A 54 15.86 7.01 -15.84
C VAL A 54 14.81 5.91 -15.71
N SER A 55 15.18 4.65 -15.99
CA SER A 55 14.27 3.51 -15.84
C SER A 55 13.92 3.24 -14.38
N ALA A 56 14.86 3.42 -13.44
CA ALA A 56 14.59 3.33 -12.01
C ALA A 56 13.58 4.39 -11.53
N LEU A 57 13.72 5.64 -12.00
CA LEU A 57 12.77 6.72 -11.69
C LEU A 57 11.39 6.44 -12.28
N LEU A 58 11.34 5.95 -13.52
CA LEU A 58 10.08 5.55 -14.16
C LEU A 58 9.39 4.44 -13.39
N LEU A 59 10.13 3.41 -12.96
CA LEU A 59 9.59 2.31 -12.17
C LEU A 59 9.07 2.79 -10.81
N PHE A 60 9.79 3.71 -10.16
CA PHE A 60 9.36 4.32 -8.90
C PHE A 60 8.04 5.07 -9.06
N LEU A 61 7.89 5.85 -10.13
CA LEU A 61 6.64 6.56 -10.46
C LEU A 61 5.51 5.60 -10.87
N ALA A 62 5.84 4.50 -11.54
CA ALA A 62 4.88 3.48 -11.95
C ALA A 62 4.44 2.58 -10.78
N ALA A 63 5.27 2.43 -9.74
CA ALA A 63 4.99 1.58 -8.58
C ALA A 63 3.61 1.83 -7.93
N PRO A 64 3.16 3.08 -7.64
CA PRO A 64 1.81 3.31 -7.11
C PRO A 64 0.70 2.91 -8.09
N LEU A 65 0.90 3.08 -9.39
CA LEU A 65 -0.08 2.67 -10.41
C LEU A 65 -0.19 1.14 -10.48
N ILE A 66 0.95 0.46 -10.46
CA ILE A 66 1.02 -1.01 -10.42
C ILE A 66 0.36 -1.52 -9.13
N TYR A 67 0.67 -0.90 -7.98
CA TYR A 67 0.09 -1.26 -6.70
C TYR A 67 -1.44 -1.05 -6.68
N ALA A 68 -1.92 0.06 -7.22
CA ALA A 68 -3.35 0.32 -7.36
C ALA A 68 -4.03 -0.74 -8.24
N GLY A 69 -3.43 -1.08 -9.38
CA GLY A 69 -3.93 -2.13 -10.27
C GLY A 69 -3.94 -3.52 -9.62
N LEU A 70 -2.91 -3.86 -8.85
CA LEU A 70 -2.88 -5.13 -8.12
C LEU A 70 -3.94 -5.18 -7.02
N ASN A 71 -4.11 -4.09 -6.28
CA ASN A 71 -5.13 -4.01 -5.24
C ASN A 71 -6.53 -4.16 -5.82
N THR A 72 -6.85 -3.54 -6.96
CA THR A 72 -8.19 -3.67 -7.57
C THR A 72 -8.50 -5.09 -8.04
N THR A 73 -7.48 -5.88 -8.41
CA THR A 73 -7.67 -7.30 -8.77
C THR A 73 -7.78 -8.24 -7.57
N THR A 74 -7.23 -7.84 -6.42
CA THR A 74 -7.14 -8.70 -5.24
C THR A 74 -8.32 -8.50 -4.28
N VAL A 75 -8.86 -7.29 -4.20
CA VAL A 75 -9.96 -7.00 -3.28
C VAL A 75 -11.31 -7.50 -3.84
N PRO A 76 -12.23 -7.96 -2.97
CA PRO A 76 -13.61 -8.23 -3.36
C PRO A 76 -14.27 -6.99 -4.00
N LYS A 77 -15.27 -7.20 -4.85
CA LYS A 77 -16.08 -6.10 -5.40
C LYS A 77 -16.65 -5.26 -4.25
N VAL A 78 -16.80 -3.96 -4.48
CA VAL A 78 -17.35 -3.01 -3.48
C VAL A 78 -18.73 -3.46 -2.97
N ASP A 79 -19.54 -4.06 -3.84
CA ASP A 79 -20.87 -4.58 -3.48
C ASP A 79 -20.85 -5.97 -2.83
N SER A 80 -19.67 -6.59 -2.67
CA SER A 80 -19.58 -7.91 -2.04
C SER A 80 -19.81 -7.80 -0.54
N MET A 81 -20.71 -8.64 -0.03
CA MET A 81 -20.92 -8.83 1.40
C MET A 81 -19.68 -9.39 2.12
N ASP A 82 -18.73 -9.98 1.40
CA ASP A 82 -17.46 -10.44 1.97
C ASP A 82 -16.62 -9.29 2.53
N THR A 83 -16.85 -8.05 2.06
CA THR A 83 -16.18 -6.85 2.61
C THR A 83 -16.77 -6.44 3.96
N LEU A 84 -18.04 -6.79 4.23
CA LEU A 84 -18.74 -6.44 5.47
C LEU A 84 -18.80 -7.62 6.47
N GLN A 85 -18.68 -8.85 5.98
CA GLN A 85 -18.80 -10.05 6.79
C GLN A 85 -17.41 -10.60 7.14
N ASP A 86 -17.21 -10.88 8.42
CA ASP A 86 -16.10 -11.65 8.95
C ASP A 86 -16.54 -13.07 9.37
N ASN A 87 -15.59 -13.89 9.84
CA ASN A 87 -15.88 -15.25 10.32
C ASN A 87 -16.81 -15.29 11.55
N HIS A 88 -17.03 -14.17 12.22
CA HIS A 88 -17.91 -14.05 13.38
C HIS A 88 -19.27 -13.40 13.04
N THR A 89 -19.48 -13.03 11.78
CA THR A 89 -20.68 -12.32 11.36
C THR A 89 -21.88 -13.25 11.41
N ARG A 90 -22.86 -12.88 12.25
CA ARG A 90 -24.10 -13.62 12.42
C ARG A 90 -25.07 -13.25 11.31
N ARG A 91 -25.42 -14.23 10.47
CA ARG A 91 -26.46 -14.04 9.44
C ARG A 91 -27.84 -14.08 10.07
N PRO A 92 -28.74 -13.12 9.78
CA PRO A 92 -30.12 -13.20 10.25
C PRO A 92 -30.77 -14.46 9.67
N LYS A 93 -31.44 -15.24 10.53
CA LYS A 93 -32.21 -16.42 10.09
C LYS A 93 -33.33 -15.93 9.17
N LYS A 94 -33.43 -16.50 7.96
CA LYS A 94 -34.55 -16.22 7.06
C LYS A 94 -35.85 -16.63 7.78
N PRO A 95 -36.83 -15.73 7.93
CA PRO A 95 -38.07 -16.09 8.60
C PRO A 95 -38.87 -17.06 7.74
N ASP A 96 -39.40 -18.12 8.37
CA ASP A 96 -40.16 -19.17 7.68
C ASP A 96 -41.63 -18.72 7.43
N GLY A 97 -42.03 -17.58 8.02
CA GLY A 97 -43.30 -16.90 7.76
C GLY A 97 -43.28 -15.39 8.04
N PRO A 98 -44.29 -14.62 7.58
CA PRO A 98 -44.31 -13.16 7.64
C PRO A 98 -44.26 -12.58 9.07
N ASN A 99 -44.72 -13.34 10.07
CA ASN A 99 -44.81 -12.89 11.46
C ASN A 99 -43.54 -13.19 12.27
N GLU A 100 -42.70 -14.13 11.80
CA GLU A 100 -41.49 -14.55 12.51
C GLU A 100 -40.32 -13.59 12.27
N GLY A 101 -40.29 -12.92 11.11
CA GLY A 101 -39.24 -11.95 10.78
C GLY A 101 -39.26 -10.74 11.70
N VAL A 102 -40.46 -10.27 12.06
CA VAL A 102 -40.65 -9.13 12.96
C VAL A 102 -40.30 -9.51 14.40
N ALA A 103 -40.77 -10.67 14.89
CA ALA A 103 -40.45 -11.15 16.22
C ALA A 103 -38.94 -11.47 16.41
N ALA A 104 -38.29 -12.02 15.37
CA ALA A 104 -36.86 -12.27 15.38
C ALA A 104 -36.03 -10.98 15.31
N PHE A 105 -36.48 -9.97 14.57
CA PHE A 105 -35.84 -8.66 14.54
C PHE A 105 -35.92 -7.97 15.91
N GLU A 106 -37.11 -7.94 16.52
CA GLU A 106 -37.35 -7.27 17.80
C GLU A 106 -36.56 -7.91 18.95
N THR A 107 -36.57 -9.25 19.03
CA THR A 107 -35.80 -10.00 20.06
C THR A 107 -34.29 -9.91 19.89
N ASN A 108 -33.77 -9.83 18.65
CA ASN A 108 -32.35 -9.59 18.42
C ASN A 108 -31.97 -8.13 18.71
N MET A 109 -32.83 -7.16 18.37
CA MET A 109 -32.60 -5.74 18.63
C MET A 109 -32.44 -5.44 20.12
N THR A 110 -33.26 -6.05 20.99
CA THR A 110 -33.13 -5.89 22.46
C THR A 110 -31.87 -6.53 23.02
N ARG A 111 -31.27 -7.50 22.30
CA ARG A 111 -30.06 -8.23 22.74
C ARG A 111 -28.75 -7.63 22.25
N THR A 112 -28.78 -6.91 21.12
CA THR A 112 -27.57 -6.34 20.50
C THR A 112 -27.39 -4.85 20.76
N LEU A 113 -28.42 -4.15 21.26
CA LEU A 113 -28.25 -2.81 21.80
C LEU A 113 -27.59 -2.92 23.18
N PRO A 114 -26.40 -2.33 23.40
CA PRO A 114 -25.84 -2.23 24.74
C PRO A 114 -26.78 -1.42 25.62
N GLU A 115 -26.80 -1.69 26.93
CA GLU A 115 -27.52 -0.81 27.85
C GLU A 115 -27.00 0.62 27.70
N ILE A 116 -27.88 1.62 27.76
CA ILE A 116 -27.55 3.05 27.59
C ILE A 116 -26.39 3.49 28.50
N CYS A 117 -26.18 2.77 29.60
CA CYS A 117 -25.12 2.97 30.58
C CYS A 117 -23.70 2.71 30.05
N ASP A 118 -23.54 1.96 28.95
CA ASP A 118 -22.24 1.64 28.35
C ASP A 118 -21.87 2.56 27.17
N LEU A 119 -22.74 3.51 26.80
CA LEU A 119 -22.41 4.50 25.77
C LEU A 119 -21.55 5.63 26.38
N ASP A 120 -20.40 5.88 25.74
CA ASP A 120 -19.58 7.05 26.05
C ASP A 120 -20.42 8.33 25.94
N PRO A 121 -20.49 9.17 26.98
CA PRO A 121 -21.37 10.35 27.02
C PRO A 121 -21.16 11.31 25.84
N ALA A 122 -20.01 11.29 25.16
CA ALA A 122 -19.78 12.08 23.95
C ALA A 122 -20.71 11.71 22.78
N THR A 123 -21.16 10.45 22.70
CA THR A 123 -22.11 10.00 21.67
C THR A 123 -23.54 10.49 21.92
N LEU A 124 -23.94 10.67 23.19
CA LEU A 124 -25.23 11.22 23.59
C LEU A 124 -25.40 12.70 23.22
N VAL A 125 -24.32 13.48 23.29
CA VAL A 125 -24.33 14.92 22.92
C VAL A 125 -24.72 15.13 21.46
N TRP A 126 -24.32 14.21 20.57
CA TRP A 126 -24.67 14.27 19.15
C TRP A 126 -26.13 13.97 18.86
N TYR A 127 -26.77 13.11 19.67
CA TYR A 127 -28.16 12.72 19.46
C TYR A 127 -29.15 13.80 19.89
N HIS A 128 -28.82 14.55 20.94
CA HIS A 128 -29.68 15.61 21.49
C HIS A 128 -29.58 16.95 20.71
N LYS A 129 -28.62 17.07 19.77
CA LYS A 129 -28.39 18.29 18.99
C LYS A 129 -29.13 18.30 17.64
N ARG A 130 -30.14 17.44 17.47
CA ARG A 130 -30.96 17.37 16.26
C ARG A 130 -32.38 17.85 16.49
#